data_AF-A0A945F3L5-F1
#
_entry.id   AF-A0A945F3L5-F1
#
_cell.length_a   1.000
_cell.length_b   1.000
_cell.length_c   1.000
_cell.angle_alpha   90.00
_cell.angle_beta   90.00
_cell.angle_gamma   90.00
#
_symmetry.space_group_name_H-M   'P 1'
#
loop_
_entity.id
_entity.type
_entity.pdbx_description
1 polymer ?
#
loop_
_entity_poly.entity_id
_entity_poly.type
_entity_poly.pdbx_seq_one_letter_code
_entity_poly.pdbx_strand_id
1 'polypeptide(L)'
;MGSIGQLTRTDDARVDAPDGRAPVIRFDEVTHFGRAERLYDFGARKTPEAFRDAKVLANIIDNGPGRYVSRNHFLVYPPAMTDIGGFGVCDLNSMNGTRVDGKPIDQGVVEPLANGAVVSAGTMDEPVEFMFEQLSNDASIHHALMVGHSGWNLKGPRGDVKDLMVELERRGFAGNVRALLEKQATESNIIGIIDHIKAQALDEGSFIFHFAGHASRRGELCINSDRIGSGRLASSDLFTALRNFRGKVLLILDGCYTDSFITHQVPHNVSIIGHSGTAKEGPVTENVAENRPIRGYTTRAIIKALQESVHRIQIPDLVDKIKQDSRVKWHQRVVHHKPARTEICFQSMNVAPRD
;
A
#
# COMPACT_ATOMS: atom_id res chain seq x y z
N MET A 1 -27.10 -32.09 -12.65
CA MET A 1 -27.28 -30.64 -12.94
C MET A 1 -27.13 -29.91 -11.62
N GLY A 2 -26.12 -29.05 -11.54
CA GLY A 2 -25.57 -28.53 -10.29
C GLY A 2 -26.47 -27.50 -9.61
N SER A 3 -26.48 -27.55 -8.28
CA SER A 3 -26.79 -26.39 -7.45
C SER A 3 -25.49 -25.94 -6.80
N ILE A 4 -25.13 -24.68 -7.04
CA ILE A 4 -24.03 -23.99 -6.38
C ILE A 4 -24.55 -23.64 -4.97
N GLY A 5 -24.12 -24.43 -3.99
CA GLY A 5 -24.47 -24.23 -2.58
C GLY A 5 -23.55 -23.19 -1.93
N GLN A 6 -24.18 -22.09 -1.50
CA GLN A 6 -23.76 -21.03 -0.57
C GLN A 6 -22.35 -21.11 0.06
N LEU A 7 -21.54 -20.08 -0.27
CA LEU A 7 -20.43 -19.60 0.56
C LEU A 7 -20.96 -19.09 1.90
N THR A 8 -20.78 -19.87 2.96
CA THR A 8 -20.99 -19.42 4.34
C THR A 8 -19.68 -18.94 4.95
N ARG A 9 -19.75 -17.73 5.51
CA ARG A 9 -18.80 -17.01 6.38
C ARG A 9 -17.64 -17.82 6.96
N THR A 10 -16.43 -17.35 6.68
CA THR A 10 -15.22 -17.63 7.46
C THR A 10 -15.16 -16.64 8.63
N ASP A 11 -15.36 -17.14 9.85
CA ASP A 11 -15.03 -16.40 11.07
C ASP A 11 -13.52 -16.58 11.30
N ASP A 12 -12.79 -15.51 10.99
CA ASP A 12 -11.34 -15.37 11.06
C ASP A 12 -10.84 -15.34 12.53
N ALA A 13 -9.54 -15.59 12.73
CA ALA A 13 -8.83 -15.60 14.02
C ALA A 13 -9.45 -14.68 15.06
N ARG A 14 -9.85 -15.23 16.22
CA ARG A 14 -10.50 -14.45 17.26
C ARG A 14 -9.48 -13.53 17.94
N VAL A 15 -9.85 -12.26 18.00
CA VAL A 15 -9.13 -11.22 18.73
C VAL A 15 -9.85 -11.03 20.06
N ASP A 16 -9.27 -11.56 21.14
CA ASP A 16 -9.79 -11.37 22.49
C ASP A 16 -9.07 -10.18 23.14
N ALA A 17 -9.80 -9.12 23.48
CA ALA A 17 -9.31 -8.05 24.36
C ALA A 17 -10.46 -7.39 25.14
N PRO A 18 -10.89 -7.96 26.29
CA PRO A 18 -11.98 -7.40 27.09
C PRO A 18 -11.59 -6.21 27.98
N ASP A 19 -10.29 -5.86 28.09
CA ASP A 19 -9.76 -5.08 29.21
C ASP A 19 -8.84 -3.90 28.81
N GLY A 20 -8.82 -3.50 27.54
CA GLY A 20 -8.00 -2.37 27.06
C GLY A 20 -6.51 -2.69 26.91
N ARG A 21 -6.10 -3.96 27.02
CA ARG A 21 -4.77 -4.44 26.62
C ARG A 21 -4.68 -4.57 25.10
N ALA A 22 -3.45 -4.60 24.58
CA ALA A 22 -3.23 -4.86 23.16
C ALA A 22 -3.89 -6.22 22.80
N PRO A 23 -4.43 -6.35 21.59
CA PRO A 23 -5.10 -7.59 21.23
C PRO A 23 -4.10 -8.76 21.19
N VAL A 24 -4.54 -9.93 21.65
CA VAL A 24 -3.82 -11.19 21.46
C VAL A 24 -4.50 -11.93 20.34
N ILE A 25 -3.73 -12.54 19.44
CA ILE A 25 -4.30 -13.36 18.39
C ILE A 25 -4.27 -14.81 18.79
N ARG A 26 -5.46 -15.39 18.76
CA ARG A 26 -5.66 -16.79 19.00
C ARG A 26 -5.89 -17.54 17.69
N PHE A 27 -5.08 -18.56 17.46
CA PHE A 27 -5.25 -19.50 16.36
C PHE A 27 -5.92 -20.77 16.89
N ASP A 28 -7.23 -20.69 17.19
CA ASP A 28 -7.98 -21.72 17.93
C ASP A 28 -8.97 -22.59 17.16
N GLU A 29 -9.19 -22.35 15.88
CA GLU A 29 -10.05 -23.21 15.06
C GLU A 29 -9.29 -23.76 13.86
N VAL A 30 -9.88 -24.78 13.21
CA VAL A 30 -9.44 -25.30 11.90
C VAL A 30 -9.51 -24.11 10.94
N THR A 31 -8.45 -23.32 10.93
CA THR A 31 -8.30 -22.19 10.04
C THR A 31 -8.14 -22.89 8.71
N HIS A 32 -9.25 -23.00 7.97
CA HIS A 32 -9.26 -23.52 6.62
C HIS A 32 -8.51 -22.49 5.80
N PHE A 33 -7.19 -22.53 5.89
CA PHE A 33 -6.32 -21.97 4.89
C PHE A 33 -6.54 -22.84 3.66
N GLY A 34 -7.59 -22.50 2.91
CA GLY A 34 -7.92 -23.19 1.67
C GLY A 34 -6.68 -23.25 0.80
N ARG A 35 -6.44 -24.44 0.24
CA ARG A 35 -5.43 -24.77 -0.79
C ARG A 35 -4.58 -23.58 -1.27
N ALA A 36 -3.31 -23.62 -0.87
CA ALA A 36 -2.14 -23.02 -1.51
C ALA A 36 -2.37 -21.74 -2.33
N GLU A 37 -1.98 -20.62 -1.74
CA GLU A 37 -1.05 -19.65 -2.33
C GLU A 37 -0.42 -18.91 -1.15
N ARG A 38 0.84 -18.45 -1.27
CA ARG A 38 1.51 -17.67 -0.21
C ARG A 38 0.55 -16.62 0.33
N LEU A 39 0.11 -16.78 1.57
CA LEU A 39 -0.74 -15.80 2.24
C LEU A 39 0.18 -14.66 2.69
N TYR A 40 0.49 -13.77 1.76
CA TYR A 40 1.08 -12.48 2.07
C TYR A 40 0.00 -11.64 2.74
N ASP A 41 0.05 -11.64 4.07
CA ASP A 41 -0.83 -10.87 4.92
C ASP A 41 -2.29 -11.33 4.79
N PHE A 42 -3.05 -11.19 5.88
CA PHE A 42 -4.43 -11.61 5.88
C PHE A 42 -5.18 -10.91 4.74
N GLY A 43 -5.96 -11.68 3.97
CA GLY A 43 -6.95 -11.12 3.05
C GLY A 43 -8.05 -10.28 3.73
N ALA A 44 -7.96 -10.08 5.05
CA ALA A 44 -8.90 -9.38 5.89
C ALA A 44 -8.55 -7.88 6.00
N ARG A 45 -9.59 -7.07 6.14
CA ARG A 45 -9.58 -5.61 5.93
C ARG A 45 -8.85 -4.79 7.01
N LYS A 46 -8.04 -5.43 7.87
CA LYS A 46 -7.18 -4.80 8.88
C LYS A 46 -6.22 -5.86 9.44
N THR A 47 -4.91 -5.62 9.38
CA THR A 47 -3.94 -6.40 10.17
C THR A 47 -4.39 -6.33 11.64
N PRO A 48 -4.54 -7.46 12.34
CA PRO A 48 -4.90 -7.40 13.75
C PRO A 48 -3.91 -6.52 14.49
N GLU A 49 -4.38 -5.65 15.38
CA GLU A 49 -3.53 -4.62 15.99
C GLU A 49 -2.32 -5.20 16.73
N ALA A 50 -2.40 -6.47 17.17
CA ALA A 50 -1.29 -7.24 17.72
C ALA A 50 -0.08 -7.31 16.78
N PHE A 51 -0.32 -7.40 15.47
CA PHE A 51 0.70 -7.51 14.42
C PHE A 51 0.96 -6.18 13.70
N ARG A 52 0.47 -5.05 14.22
CA ARG A 52 0.72 -3.75 13.57
C ARG A 52 2.23 -3.49 13.37
N ASP A 53 3.04 -3.98 14.31
CA ASP A 53 4.51 -3.82 14.34
C ASP A 53 5.25 -5.08 13.85
N ALA A 54 4.56 -6.02 13.20
CA ALA A 54 5.16 -7.21 12.61
C ALA A 54 4.70 -7.45 11.17
N LYS A 55 5.58 -8.09 10.41
CA LYS A 55 5.23 -8.79 9.18
C LYS A 55 5.18 -10.27 9.49
N VAL A 56 4.05 -10.89 9.17
CA VAL A 56 3.81 -12.31 9.40
C VAL A 56 3.64 -12.98 8.05
N LEU A 57 4.54 -13.89 7.70
CA LEU A 57 4.40 -14.75 6.52
C LEU A 57 3.94 -16.13 6.99
N ALA A 58 2.74 -16.54 6.58
CA ALA A 58 2.24 -17.89 6.81
C ALA A 58 2.52 -18.77 5.58
N ASN A 59 3.35 -19.79 5.77
CA ASN A 59 3.60 -20.85 4.81
C ASN A 59 2.90 -22.13 5.28
N ILE A 60 1.98 -22.62 4.45
CA ILE A 60 1.19 -23.81 4.77
C ILE A 60 1.57 -24.86 3.75
N ILE A 61 2.30 -25.86 4.22
CA ILE A 61 2.75 -26.97 3.38
C ILE A 61 1.62 -28.01 3.37
N ASP A 62 0.75 -27.96 2.37
CA ASP A 62 -0.29 -28.97 2.14
C ASP A 62 0.33 -30.21 1.47
N ASN A 63 0.52 -31.28 2.25
CA ASN A 63 1.06 -32.55 1.77
C ASN A 63 -0.02 -33.58 1.37
N GLY A 64 -1.27 -33.14 1.15
CA GLY A 64 -2.28 -33.92 0.44
C GLY A 64 -3.62 -34.09 1.16
N PRO A 65 -4.63 -34.63 0.46
CA PRO A 65 -6.00 -34.75 0.97
C PRO A 65 -6.05 -35.76 2.14
N GLY A 66 -6.31 -35.26 3.35
CA GLY A 66 -6.65 -36.10 4.51
C GLY A 66 -5.89 -35.85 5.80
N ARG A 67 -5.05 -34.80 5.89
CA ARG A 67 -4.22 -34.55 7.09
C ARG A 67 -4.67 -33.28 7.79
N TYR A 68 -5.11 -33.44 9.04
CA TYR A 68 -5.69 -32.39 9.86
C TYR A 68 -4.59 -31.72 10.69
N VAL A 69 -4.43 -30.41 10.54
CA VAL A 69 -3.73 -29.58 11.54
C VAL A 69 -4.56 -29.60 12.82
N SER A 70 -3.92 -29.87 13.96
CA SER A 70 -4.57 -29.93 15.27
C SER A 70 -5.26 -28.61 15.60
N ARG A 71 -6.34 -28.65 16.39
CA ARG A 71 -7.00 -27.45 16.91
C ARG A 71 -6.11 -26.82 18.00
N ASN A 72 -6.07 -25.48 18.08
CA ASN A 72 -5.30 -24.67 19.06
C ASN A 72 -3.79 -24.91 19.02
N HIS A 73 -3.05 -24.13 18.23
CA HIS A 73 -1.59 -24.26 18.21
C HIS A 73 -0.88 -23.28 19.13
N PHE A 74 -0.98 -21.98 18.88
CA PHE A 74 -0.28 -21.00 19.69
C PHE A 74 -1.00 -19.65 19.79
N LEU A 75 -0.62 -18.87 20.80
CA LEU A 75 -0.89 -17.43 20.91
C LEU A 75 0.34 -16.65 20.50
N VAL A 76 0.13 -15.48 19.90
CA VAL A 76 1.20 -14.49 19.73
C VAL A 76 0.89 -13.26 20.56
N TYR A 77 1.86 -12.87 21.38
CA TYR A 77 1.83 -11.69 22.22
C TYR A 77 2.61 -10.55 21.57
N PRO A 78 2.04 -9.35 21.48
CA PRO A 78 2.75 -8.18 20.99
C PRO A 78 3.78 -7.67 22.03
N PRO A 79 4.80 -6.89 21.60
CA PRO A 79 5.84 -6.35 22.49
C PRO A 79 5.32 -5.59 23.71
N ALA A 80 4.18 -4.92 23.58
CA ALA A 80 3.57 -4.13 24.67
C ALA A 80 2.97 -4.98 25.80
N MET A 81 2.82 -6.29 25.61
CA MET A 81 2.17 -7.19 26.57
C MET A 81 3.14 -8.18 27.23
N THR A 82 4.40 -8.13 26.84
CA THR A 82 5.39 -9.10 27.30
C THR A 82 6.48 -8.36 28.07
N ASP A 83 6.90 -8.94 29.20
CA ASP A 83 8.02 -8.38 29.98
C ASP A 83 9.39 -8.58 29.26
N ILE A 84 9.39 -9.27 28.11
CA ILE A 84 10.57 -9.59 27.29
C ILE A 84 10.91 -8.52 26.24
N GLY A 85 10.08 -7.48 26.07
CA GLY A 85 10.38 -6.35 25.19
C GLY A 85 10.28 -6.63 23.68
N GLY A 86 9.61 -7.71 23.30
CA GLY A 86 9.47 -8.17 21.91
C GLY A 86 8.25 -9.06 21.71
N PHE A 87 8.03 -9.53 20.48
CA PHE A 87 6.98 -10.52 20.23
C PHE A 87 7.26 -11.80 21.02
N GLY A 88 6.21 -12.41 21.55
CA GLY A 88 6.29 -13.68 22.25
C GLY A 88 5.30 -14.69 21.67
N VAL A 89 5.62 -15.97 21.72
CA VAL A 89 4.72 -17.05 21.33
C VAL A 89 4.49 -17.99 22.50
N CYS A 90 3.28 -18.50 22.66
CA CYS A 90 2.94 -19.48 23.69
C CYS A 90 2.17 -20.63 23.06
N ASP A 91 2.61 -21.86 23.29
CA ASP A 91 1.84 -23.04 22.92
C ASP A 91 0.55 -23.14 23.75
N LEU A 92 -0.57 -23.39 23.06
CA LEU A 92 -1.92 -23.42 23.64
C LEU A 92 -2.39 -24.81 24.08
N ASN A 93 -1.46 -25.72 24.40
CA ASN A 93 -1.74 -27.14 24.63
C ASN A 93 -1.94 -27.90 23.30
N SER A 94 -1.09 -27.64 22.32
CA SER A 94 -1.22 -28.32 21.03
C SER A 94 -0.70 -29.76 21.15
N MET A 95 -1.48 -30.74 20.68
CA MET A 95 -1.09 -32.16 20.77
C MET A 95 0.23 -32.47 20.03
N ASN A 96 0.58 -31.65 19.05
CA ASN A 96 1.78 -31.82 18.22
C ASN A 96 2.94 -30.88 18.61
N GLY A 97 2.73 -30.06 19.64
CA GLY A 97 3.62 -29.00 20.08
C GLY A 97 3.71 -27.82 19.11
N THR A 98 4.13 -26.68 19.65
CA THR A 98 4.61 -25.52 18.89
C THR A 98 6.12 -25.51 18.93
N ARG A 99 6.76 -25.09 17.83
CA ARG A 99 8.22 -24.94 17.75
C ARG A 99 8.58 -23.53 17.34
N VAL A 100 9.70 -23.04 17.84
CA VAL A 100 10.36 -21.80 17.38
C VAL A 100 11.73 -22.19 16.84
N ASP A 101 11.99 -21.87 15.58
CA ASP A 101 13.22 -22.25 14.86
C ASP A 101 13.54 -23.75 14.99
N GLY A 102 12.50 -24.57 14.89
CA GLY A 102 12.55 -26.03 15.00
C GLY A 102 12.65 -26.59 16.43
N LYS A 103 12.78 -25.74 17.45
CA LYS A 103 12.86 -26.16 18.86
C LYS A 103 11.47 -26.15 19.51
N PRO A 104 11.03 -27.24 20.17
CA PRO A 104 9.77 -27.24 20.89
C PRO A 104 9.80 -26.21 22.03
N ILE A 105 8.67 -25.54 22.24
CA ILE A 105 8.47 -24.64 23.39
C ILE A 105 7.52 -25.29 24.40
N ASP A 106 7.68 -24.94 25.67
CA ASP A 106 6.86 -25.48 26.75
C ASP A 106 5.45 -24.86 26.74
N GLN A 107 4.45 -25.68 27.07
CA GLN A 107 3.07 -25.25 27.16
C GLN A 107 2.91 -24.15 28.24
N GLY A 108 2.20 -23.07 27.88
CA GLY A 108 1.93 -21.97 28.81
C GLY A 108 3.13 -21.05 29.09
N VAL A 109 4.30 -21.33 28.50
CA VAL A 109 5.49 -20.48 28.58
C VAL A 109 5.51 -19.57 27.35
N VAL A 110 5.71 -18.27 27.58
CA VAL A 110 5.87 -17.29 26.50
C VAL A 110 7.35 -17.28 26.08
N GLU A 111 7.62 -17.82 24.90
CA GLU A 111 8.95 -17.82 24.30
C GLU A 111 9.15 -16.53 23.47
N PRO A 112 10.24 -15.77 23.67
CA PRO A 112 10.56 -14.61 22.85
C PRO A 112 10.84 -14.99 21.39
N LEU A 113 10.26 -14.25 20.46
CA LEU A 113 10.54 -14.37 19.03
C LEU A 113 11.67 -13.43 18.62
N ALA A 114 12.76 -14.00 18.12
CA ALA A 114 13.78 -13.23 17.44
C ALA A 114 13.23 -12.66 16.11
N ASN A 115 13.85 -11.60 15.60
CA ASN A 115 13.49 -11.08 14.29
C ASN A 115 13.81 -12.13 13.20
N GLY A 116 12.81 -12.46 12.38
CA GLY A 116 12.89 -13.52 11.38
C GLY A 116 12.62 -14.94 11.93
N ALA A 117 12.23 -15.07 13.20
CA ALA A 117 11.95 -16.38 13.80
C ALA A 117 10.82 -17.10 13.07
N VAL A 118 10.98 -18.42 12.90
CA VAL A 118 9.98 -19.28 12.29
C VAL A 118 9.27 -20.06 13.39
N VAL A 119 7.99 -19.77 13.58
CA VAL A 119 7.11 -20.55 14.45
C VAL A 119 6.48 -21.64 13.61
N SER A 120 6.62 -22.90 14.01
CA SER A 120 5.91 -24.00 13.36
C SER A 120 4.89 -24.67 14.26
N ALA A 121 3.74 -24.97 13.65
CA ALA A 121 2.60 -25.64 14.24
C ALA A 121 2.29 -26.91 13.45
N GLY A 122 2.29 -28.07 14.10
CA GLY A 122 2.04 -29.37 13.45
C GLY A 122 3.10 -30.41 13.74
N THR A 123 3.04 -31.55 13.05
CA THR A 123 4.07 -32.60 13.11
C THR A 123 5.32 -32.13 12.35
N MET A 124 6.49 -32.73 12.65
CA MET A 124 7.75 -32.35 11.97
C MET A 124 7.70 -32.55 10.45
N ASP A 125 6.87 -33.50 9.99
CA ASP A 125 6.76 -33.82 8.57
C ASP A 125 5.82 -32.85 7.82
N GLU A 126 4.98 -32.09 8.54
CA GLU A 126 3.94 -31.21 7.97
C GLU A 126 3.71 -29.94 8.80
N PRO A 127 4.73 -29.08 8.96
CA PRO A 127 4.56 -27.86 9.71
C PRO A 127 3.77 -26.82 8.91
N VAL A 128 2.88 -26.12 9.60
CA VAL A 128 2.51 -24.76 9.21
C VAL A 128 3.54 -23.82 9.81
N GLU A 129 4.24 -23.07 8.96
CA GLU A 129 5.32 -22.17 9.37
C GLU A 129 4.86 -20.72 9.30
N PHE A 130 5.17 -19.95 10.34
CA PHE A 130 4.92 -18.53 10.45
C PHE A 130 6.24 -17.83 10.68
N MET A 131 6.69 -17.02 9.73
CA MET A 131 7.88 -16.19 9.91
C MET A 131 7.48 -14.82 10.42
N PHE A 132 8.06 -14.40 11.54
CA PHE A 132 7.81 -13.11 12.18
C PHE A 132 8.98 -12.17 11.95
N GLU A 133 8.76 -11.10 11.21
CA GLU A 133 9.74 -10.02 11.05
C GLU A 133 9.22 -8.79 11.79
N GLN A 134 9.90 -8.40 12.87
CA GLN A 134 9.59 -7.19 13.61
C GLN A 134 9.93 -5.99 12.72
N LEU A 135 8.94 -5.14 12.52
CA LEU A 135 9.11 -3.92 11.74
C LEU A 135 9.81 -2.89 12.63
N SER A 136 10.78 -2.18 12.08
CA SER A 136 11.49 -1.14 12.83
C SER A 136 10.49 -0.14 13.41
N ASN A 137 10.71 0.32 14.65
CA ASN A 137 9.88 1.31 15.36
C ASN A 137 9.72 2.67 14.64
N ASP A 138 10.27 2.83 13.43
CA ASP A 138 9.95 3.96 12.58
C ASP A 138 8.57 3.74 11.96
N ALA A 139 7.53 3.93 12.78
CA ALA A 139 6.13 3.66 12.45
C ALA A 139 5.62 4.42 11.21
N SER A 140 6.41 5.30 10.60
CA SER A 140 6.01 6.21 9.54
C SER A 140 6.71 5.97 8.21
N ILE A 141 7.15 4.75 7.88
CA ILE A 141 7.72 4.50 6.55
C ILE A 141 6.70 4.87 5.46
N HIS A 142 7.07 5.86 4.66
CA HIS A 142 6.26 6.38 3.56
C HIS A 142 6.86 5.96 2.22
N HIS A 143 6.03 5.42 1.34
CA HIS A 143 6.44 4.92 0.04
C HIS A 143 5.79 5.71 -1.08
N ALA A 144 6.45 5.81 -2.23
CA ALA A 144 5.81 6.37 -3.40
C ALA A 144 6.24 5.68 -4.69
N LEU A 145 5.28 5.56 -5.62
CA LEU A 145 5.48 5.08 -6.98
C LEU A 145 5.07 6.18 -7.95
N MET A 146 6.03 6.65 -8.74
CA MET A 146 5.86 7.67 -9.76
C MET A 146 5.86 7.02 -11.14
N VAL A 147 4.81 7.22 -11.91
CA VAL A 147 4.66 6.63 -13.23
C VAL A 147 4.54 7.75 -14.26
N GLY A 148 5.49 7.83 -15.17
CA GLY A 148 5.52 8.86 -16.21
C GLY A 148 5.53 8.21 -17.58
N HIS A 149 4.52 8.46 -18.40
CA HIS A 149 4.45 7.91 -19.74
C HIS A 149 4.03 8.98 -20.76
N SER A 150 4.94 9.29 -21.68
CA SER A 150 4.76 10.38 -22.65
C SER A 150 3.81 10.02 -23.78
N GLY A 151 3.60 8.72 -24.01
CA GLY A 151 2.83 8.22 -25.14
C GLY A 151 3.40 8.75 -26.45
N TRP A 152 2.53 9.33 -27.27
CA TRP A 152 2.92 9.80 -28.61
C TRP A 152 3.39 11.27 -28.69
N ASN A 153 3.14 12.11 -27.67
CA ASN A 153 3.23 13.57 -27.84
C ASN A 153 3.39 14.39 -26.56
N LEU A 154 3.30 13.79 -25.37
CA LEU A 154 3.49 14.55 -24.14
C LEU A 154 4.99 14.77 -23.93
N LYS A 155 5.34 15.93 -23.37
CA LYS A 155 6.72 16.31 -23.04
C LYS A 155 6.93 16.45 -21.53
N GLY A 156 5.84 16.63 -20.79
CA GLY A 156 5.81 16.85 -19.35
C GLY A 156 6.10 15.65 -18.44
N PRO A 157 5.61 14.42 -18.73
CA PRO A 157 5.58 13.34 -17.74
C PRO A 157 6.91 13.02 -17.05
N ARG A 158 8.02 13.04 -17.80
CA ARG A 158 9.35 12.81 -17.21
C ARG A 158 9.77 13.91 -16.24
N GLY A 159 9.47 15.18 -16.58
CA GLY A 159 9.72 16.32 -15.71
C GLY A 159 8.83 16.31 -14.48
N ASP A 160 7.55 15.99 -14.67
CA ASP A 160 6.56 15.84 -13.62
C ASP A 160 6.99 14.81 -12.57
N VAL A 161 7.37 13.61 -13.01
CA VAL A 161 7.88 12.55 -12.12
C VAL A 161 9.14 13.04 -11.39
N LYS A 162 10.16 13.51 -12.11
CA LYS A 162 11.43 13.91 -11.50
C LYS A 162 11.25 14.97 -10.42
N ASP A 163 10.47 16.00 -10.70
CA ASP A 163 10.35 17.15 -9.81
C ASP A 163 9.44 16.82 -8.61
N LEU A 164 8.38 16.03 -8.80
CA LEU A 164 7.54 15.58 -7.69
C LEU A 164 8.29 14.61 -6.76
N MET A 165 9.15 13.73 -7.30
CA MET A 165 10.02 12.88 -6.49
C MET A 165 10.84 13.70 -5.49
N VAL A 166 11.51 14.76 -5.96
CA VAL A 166 12.33 15.63 -5.10
C VAL A 166 11.51 16.25 -3.98
N GLU A 167 10.27 16.69 -4.27
CA GLU A 167 9.40 17.25 -3.24
C GLU A 167 8.91 16.20 -2.24
N LEU A 168 8.67 14.95 -2.68
CA LEU A 168 8.28 13.86 -1.78
C LEU A 168 9.45 13.39 -0.90
N GLU A 169 10.66 13.31 -1.43
CA GLU A 169 11.85 12.96 -0.65
C GLU A 169 12.06 13.93 0.52
N ARG A 170 11.82 15.22 0.32
CA ARG A 170 11.84 16.25 1.39
C ARG A 170 10.74 16.07 2.44
N ARG A 171 9.73 15.25 2.15
CA ARG A 171 8.51 15.08 2.94
C ARG A 171 8.40 13.71 3.61
N GLY A 172 9.54 13.09 3.91
CA GLY A 172 9.60 11.81 4.63
C GLY A 172 9.55 10.58 3.72
N PHE A 173 9.59 10.75 2.40
CA PHE A 173 9.68 9.63 1.45
C PHE A 173 11.12 9.33 1.00
N ALA A 174 12.12 9.98 1.59
CA ALA A 174 13.53 9.83 1.20
C ALA A 174 13.96 8.35 1.21
N GLY A 175 14.55 7.88 0.11
CA GLY A 175 14.97 6.48 -0.07
C GLY A 175 13.84 5.51 -0.44
N ASN A 176 12.59 5.95 -0.42
CA ASN A 176 11.40 5.11 -0.61
C ASN A 176 10.51 5.53 -1.80
N VAL A 177 11.05 6.36 -2.71
CA VAL A 177 10.38 6.75 -3.96
C VAL A 177 10.92 5.94 -5.14
N ARG A 178 10.02 5.24 -5.85
CA ARG A 178 10.33 4.49 -7.07
C ARG A 178 9.72 5.19 -8.28
N ALA A 179 10.38 5.08 -9.43
CA ALA A 179 9.90 5.66 -10.68
C ALA A 179 9.89 4.61 -11.80
N LEU A 180 8.81 4.61 -12.58
CA LEU A 180 8.67 3.86 -13.83
C LEU A 180 8.42 4.84 -14.96
N LEU A 181 9.36 4.93 -15.89
CA LEU A 181 9.29 5.87 -17.02
C LEU A 181 9.15 5.12 -18.35
N GLU A 182 8.29 5.65 -19.22
CA GLU A 182 8.13 5.20 -20.61
C GLU A 182 7.95 3.67 -20.68
N LYS A 183 8.85 2.95 -21.36
CA LYS A 183 8.80 1.49 -21.52
C LYS A 183 8.82 0.70 -20.21
N GLN A 184 9.26 1.30 -19.11
CA GLN A 184 9.23 0.67 -17.79
C GLN A 184 7.85 0.71 -17.14
N ALA A 185 6.97 1.62 -17.57
CA ALA A 185 5.65 1.83 -16.99
C ALA A 185 4.66 0.71 -17.31
N THR A 186 5.08 -0.54 -17.53
CA THR A 186 4.15 -1.62 -17.87
C THR A 186 3.23 -1.98 -16.71
N GLU A 187 2.08 -2.60 -17.01
CA GLU A 187 1.12 -3.06 -16.00
C GLU A 187 1.79 -3.99 -14.99
N SER A 188 2.52 -4.98 -15.49
CA SER A 188 3.25 -5.95 -14.66
C SER A 188 4.28 -5.28 -13.75
N ASN A 189 5.01 -4.27 -14.22
CA ASN A 189 5.97 -3.54 -13.38
C ASN A 189 5.27 -2.67 -12.34
N ILE A 190 4.17 -2.01 -12.69
CA ILE A 190 3.38 -1.19 -11.76
C ILE A 190 2.82 -2.07 -10.65
N ILE A 191 2.13 -3.16 -11.00
CA ILE A 191 1.53 -4.08 -10.03
C ILE A 191 2.62 -4.75 -9.19
N GLY A 192 3.71 -5.22 -9.80
CA GLY A 192 4.81 -5.85 -9.08
C GLY A 192 5.50 -4.93 -8.08
N ILE A 193 5.62 -3.63 -8.38
CA ILE A 193 6.12 -2.65 -7.40
C ILE A 193 5.09 -2.40 -6.29
N ILE A 194 3.80 -2.30 -6.61
CA ILE A 194 2.75 -2.15 -5.60
C ILE A 194 2.77 -3.34 -4.63
N ASP A 195 2.86 -4.57 -5.14
CA ASP A 195 2.93 -5.78 -4.32
C ASP A 195 4.18 -5.79 -3.42
N HIS A 196 5.32 -5.38 -3.97
CA HIS A 196 6.55 -5.26 -3.19
C HIS A 196 6.45 -4.22 -2.07
N ILE A 197 5.88 -3.04 -2.37
CA ILE A 197 5.67 -1.98 -1.37
C ILE A 197 4.64 -2.42 -0.33
N LYS A 198 3.55 -3.07 -0.76
CA LYS A 198 2.50 -3.57 0.13
C LYS A 198 3.06 -4.54 1.18
N ALA A 199 4.04 -5.37 0.81
CA ALA A 199 4.73 -6.28 1.73
C ALA A 199 5.65 -5.58 2.75
N GLN A 200 5.81 -4.26 2.66
CA GLN A 200 6.65 -3.42 3.54
C GLN A 200 5.82 -2.30 4.20
N ALA A 201 4.57 -2.10 3.79
CA ALA A 201 3.74 -0.99 4.23
C ALA A 201 3.27 -1.17 5.69
N LEU A 202 3.24 -0.05 6.42
CA LEU A 202 2.80 0.05 7.82
C LEU A 202 1.44 0.74 7.91
N ASP A 203 0.70 0.52 9.00
CA ASP A 203 -0.64 1.08 9.19
C ASP A 203 -0.65 2.61 9.35
N GLU A 204 0.39 3.18 9.95
CA GLU A 204 0.58 4.63 10.03
C GLU A 204 1.34 5.21 8.81
N GLY A 205 1.87 4.31 7.97
CA GLY A 205 2.54 4.64 6.72
C GLY A 205 1.60 5.24 5.67
N SER A 206 2.20 5.84 4.64
CA SER A 206 1.47 6.40 3.51
C SER A 206 2.09 5.94 2.21
N PHE A 207 1.25 5.61 1.25
CA PHE A 207 1.64 5.26 -0.11
C PHE A 207 1.07 6.27 -1.10
N ILE A 208 1.94 6.80 -1.96
CA ILE A 208 1.55 7.72 -3.03
C ILE A 208 1.78 7.05 -4.36
N PHE A 209 0.72 6.90 -5.14
CA PHE A 209 0.81 6.54 -6.55
C PHE A 209 0.55 7.79 -7.38
N HIS A 210 1.56 8.26 -8.12
CA HIS A 210 1.43 9.34 -9.07
C HIS A 210 1.49 8.78 -10.49
N PHE A 211 0.57 9.23 -11.34
CA PHE A 211 0.61 8.97 -12.77
C PHE A 211 0.56 10.29 -13.54
N ALA A 212 1.52 10.50 -14.44
CA ALA A 212 1.50 11.56 -15.44
C ALA A 212 1.50 10.94 -16.84
N GLY A 213 0.46 11.21 -17.63
CA GLY A 213 0.35 10.67 -18.97
C GLY A 213 -1.04 10.76 -19.58
N HIS A 214 -1.25 9.99 -20.65
CA HIS A 214 -2.58 9.86 -21.26
C HIS A 214 -3.47 8.97 -20.41
N ALA A 215 -4.75 9.32 -20.33
CA ALA A 215 -5.78 8.52 -19.68
C ALA A 215 -7.08 8.59 -20.48
N SER A 216 -7.98 7.64 -20.24
CA SER A 216 -9.24 7.49 -20.97
C SER A 216 -10.45 7.75 -20.07
N ARG A 217 -11.57 8.14 -20.68
CA ARG A 217 -12.89 8.26 -20.00
C ARG A 217 -13.40 6.94 -19.43
N ARG A 218 -12.78 5.81 -19.77
CA ARG A 218 -13.15 4.48 -19.27
C ARG A 218 -12.46 4.13 -17.95
N GLY A 219 -11.68 5.05 -17.36
CA GLY A 219 -10.92 4.76 -16.16
C GLY A 219 -9.69 3.89 -16.45
N GLU A 220 -8.94 4.23 -17.51
CA GLU A 220 -7.72 3.53 -17.89
C GLU A 220 -6.55 4.53 -17.97
N LEU A 221 -5.38 4.13 -17.47
CA LEU A 221 -4.12 4.86 -17.67
C LEU A 221 -3.39 4.27 -18.87
N CYS A 222 -2.95 5.11 -19.81
CA CYS A 222 -2.20 4.67 -20.99
C CYS A 222 -0.71 4.58 -20.63
N ILE A 223 -0.23 3.35 -20.52
CA ILE A 223 1.05 3.00 -19.90
C ILE A 223 2.03 2.27 -20.85
N ASN A 224 1.63 2.10 -22.12
CA ASN A 224 2.53 1.72 -23.20
C ASN A 224 2.21 2.55 -24.46
N SER A 225 3.22 2.76 -25.30
CA SER A 225 3.20 3.57 -26.53
C SER A 225 2.53 2.88 -27.72
N ASP A 226 2.26 1.59 -27.62
CA ASP A 226 1.75 0.82 -28.76
C ASP A 226 0.31 1.22 -29.04
N ARG A 227 0.06 1.79 -30.23
CA ARG A 227 -1.26 2.22 -30.72
C ARG A 227 -2.33 1.11 -30.69
N ILE A 228 -1.92 -0.13 -30.45
CA ILE A 228 -2.72 -1.34 -30.50
C ILE A 228 -3.02 -1.82 -29.08
N GLY A 229 -3.92 -1.10 -28.38
CA GLY A 229 -4.81 -1.63 -27.33
C GLY A 229 -4.27 -2.31 -26.05
N SER A 230 -3.06 -2.87 -26.01
CA SER A 230 -2.53 -3.70 -24.92
C SER A 230 -1.78 -2.92 -23.84
N GLY A 231 -1.70 -1.60 -23.98
CA GLY A 231 -0.91 -0.70 -23.15
C GLY A 231 -1.68 0.07 -22.09
N ARG A 232 -2.62 -0.55 -21.38
CA ARG A 232 -3.53 0.15 -20.48
C ARG A 232 -3.57 -0.51 -19.11
N LEU A 233 -3.60 0.31 -18.06
CA LEU A 233 -3.90 -0.14 -16.70
C LEU A 233 -5.32 0.32 -16.36
N ALA A 234 -6.26 -0.62 -16.22
CA ALA A 234 -7.61 -0.28 -15.82
C ALA A 234 -7.68 0.05 -14.33
N SER A 235 -8.65 0.90 -13.96
CA SER A 235 -8.90 1.24 -12.56
C SER A 235 -9.22 0.02 -11.69
N SER A 236 -9.89 -0.99 -12.24
CA SER A 236 -10.17 -2.26 -11.57
C SER A 236 -8.90 -3.00 -11.15
N ASP A 237 -7.90 -3.03 -12.04
CA ASP A 237 -6.65 -3.78 -11.80
C ASP A 237 -5.79 -3.03 -10.79
N LEU A 238 -5.71 -1.69 -10.92
CA LEU A 238 -5.05 -0.85 -9.93
C LEU A 238 -5.70 -0.97 -8.54
N PHE A 239 -7.04 -0.90 -8.45
CA PHE A 239 -7.73 -1.05 -7.17
C PHE A 239 -7.63 -2.48 -6.61
N THR A 240 -7.52 -3.49 -7.47
CA THR A 240 -7.27 -4.87 -7.04
C THR A 240 -5.87 -4.99 -6.44
N ALA A 241 -4.85 -4.40 -7.06
CA ALA A 241 -3.48 -4.36 -6.52
C ALA A 241 -3.41 -3.60 -5.18
N LEU A 242 -4.17 -2.51 -5.05
CA LEU A 242 -4.27 -1.71 -3.83
C LEU A 242 -5.19 -2.30 -2.76
N ARG A 243 -5.91 -3.38 -3.08
CA ARG A 243 -6.79 -4.04 -2.12
C ARG A 243 -5.95 -4.58 -0.96
N ASN A 244 -6.40 -4.34 0.27
CA ASN A 244 -5.71 -4.74 1.49
C ASN A 244 -4.32 -4.10 1.64
N PHE A 245 -4.05 -2.97 0.98
CA PHE A 245 -2.84 -2.20 1.25
C PHE A 245 -2.88 -1.65 2.69
N ARG A 246 -1.81 -1.86 3.47
CA ARG A 246 -1.70 -1.36 4.84
C ARG A 246 -1.44 0.15 4.85
N GLY A 247 -2.11 0.86 5.75
CA GLY A 247 -2.02 2.31 5.84
C GLY A 247 -2.79 3.06 4.75
N LYS A 248 -2.33 4.28 4.49
CA LYS A 248 -3.10 5.29 3.74
C LYS A 248 -2.61 5.40 2.31
N VAL A 249 -3.51 5.39 1.34
CA VAL A 249 -3.15 5.46 -0.08
C VAL A 249 -3.66 6.76 -0.70
N LEU A 250 -2.80 7.48 -1.41
CA LEU A 250 -3.17 8.62 -2.24
C LEU A 250 -2.84 8.34 -3.70
N LEU A 251 -3.85 8.41 -4.56
CA LEU A 251 -3.68 8.40 -6.01
C LEU A 251 -3.70 9.82 -6.55
N ILE A 252 -2.65 10.22 -7.25
CA ILE A 252 -2.54 11.50 -7.95
C ILE A 252 -2.50 11.20 -9.44
N LEU A 253 -3.59 11.49 -10.15
CA LEU A 253 -3.77 11.08 -11.53
C LEU A 253 -3.79 12.29 -12.48
N ASP A 254 -2.61 12.70 -12.97
CA ASP A 254 -2.42 13.79 -13.93
C ASP A 254 -2.57 13.27 -15.37
N GLY A 255 -3.83 13.07 -15.77
CA GLY A 255 -4.20 12.59 -17.09
C GLY A 255 -5.62 13.04 -17.47
N CYS A 256 -6.00 12.80 -18.72
CA CYS A 256 -7.34 13.17 -19.21
C CYS A 256 -8.43 12.31 -18.55
N TYR A 257 -9.49 12.95 -18.03
CA TYR A 257 -10.69 12.29 -17.50
C TYR A 257 -10.41 11.28 -16.37
N THR A 258 -9.39 11.54 -15.54
CA THR A 258 -9.01 10.63 -14.45
C THR A 258 -10.04 10.62 -13.31
N ASP A 259 -11.00 11.54 -13.31
CA ASP A 259 -12.18 11.50 -12.44
C ASP A 259 -13.06 10.25 -12.68
N SER A 260 -12.97 9.58 -13.83
CA SER A 260 -13.64 8.29 -14.04
C SER A 260 -13.16 7.19 -13.08
N PHE A 261 -12.01 7.34 -12.41
CA PHE A 261 -11.60 6.40 -11.35
C PHE A 261 -12.48 6.52 -10.10
N ILE A 262 -13.09 7.69 -9.86
CA ILE A 262 -13.90 7.96 -8.67
C ILE A 262 -15.26 7.26 -8.73
N THR A 263 -15.77 7.03 -9.95
CA THR A 263 -17.06 6.37 -10.20
C THR A 263 -17.01 4.85 -10.00
N HIS A 264 -15.81 4.27 -9.88
CA HIS A 264 -15.62 2.85 -9.60
C HIS A 264 -15.62 2.58 -8.09
N GLN A 265 -15.62 1.29 -7.70
CA GLN A 265 -15.54 0.90 -6.29
C GLN A 265 -14.13 1.14 -5.73
N VAL A 266 -13.89 2.38 -5.30
CA VAL A 266 -12.63 2.79 -4.68
C VAL A 266 -12.47 2.15 -3.30
N PRO A 267 -11.31 1.55 -2.96
CA PRO A 267 -11.03 1.06 -1.61
C PRO A 267 -11.15 2.17 -0.55
N HIS A 268 -11.56 1.80 0.67
CA HIS A 268 -11.90 2.77 1.73
C HIS A 268 -10.70 3.57 2.27
N ASN A 269 -9.48 3.05 2.09
CA ASN A 269 -8.21 3.67 2.48
C ASN A 269 -7.54 4.45 1.34
N VAL A 270 -8.21 4.56 0.18
CA VAL A 270 -7.68 5.24 -1.01
C VAL A 270 -8.35 6.61 -1.17
N SER A 271 -7.52 7.66 -1.14
CA SER A 271 -7.87 9.01 -1.60
C SER A 271 -7.46 9.20 -3.05
N ILE A 272 -8.24 9.96 -3.83
CA ILE A 272 -7.93 10.22 -5.24
C ILE A 272 -7.96 11.71 -5.53
N ILE A 273 -6.92 12.22 -6.17
CA ILE A 273 -6.87 13.52 -6.85
C ILE A 273 -6.88 13.24 -8.36
N GLY A 274 -7.95 13.64 -9.04
CA GLY A 274 -8.13 13.46 -10.48
C GLY A 274 -8.84 14.65 -11.14
N HIS A 275 -9.01 14.62 -12.47
CA HIS A 275 -9.55 15.75 -13.22
C HIS A 275 -10.65 15.33 -14.18
N SER A 276 -11.72 16.13 -14.26
CA SER A 276 -12.68 16.03 -15.35
C SER A 276 -12.16 16.82 -16.55
N GLY A 277 -11.91 16.16 -17.68
CA GLY A 277 -11.56 16.83 -18.93
C GLY A 277 -10.15 16.53 -19.43
N THR A 278 -9.71 17.32 -20.43
CA THR A 278 -8.40 17.12 -21.04
C THR A 278 -7.28 17.66 -20.14
N ALA A 279 -6.30 16.82 -19.81
CA ALA A 279 -5.04 17.27 -19.27
C ALA A 279 -4.27 18.10 -20.32
N LYS A 280 -3.45 19.03 -19.83
CA LYS A 280 -2.61 19.97 -20.58
C LYS A 280 -1.29 20.11 -19.85
N GLU A 281 -0.26 20.30 -20.65
CA GLU A 281 1.09 20.59 -20.22
C GLU A 281 1.51 21.97 -20.76
N GLY A 282 2.49 22.59 -20.10
CA GLY A 282 3.08 23.83 -20.56
C GLY A 282 4.34 24.20 -19.80
N PRO A 283 4.99 25.32 -20.14
CA PRO A 283 6.23 25.74 -19.49
C PRO A 283 6.00 26.06 -18.01
N VAL A 284 7.01 25.78 -17.19
CA VAL A 284 6.97 26.04 -15.73
C VAL A 284 6.81 27.52 -15.39
N THR A 285 7.35 28.43 -16.22
CA THR A 285 7.27 29.89 -16.04
C THR A 285 6.62 30.58 -17.23
N GLU A 286 6.01 31.74 -17.01
CA GLU A 286 5.29 32.50 -18.04
C GLU A 286 6.20 33.16 -19.08
N ASN A 287 7.48 33.38 -18.74
CA ASN A 287 8.48 33.90 -19.67
C ASN A 287 9.04 32.77 -20.54
N VAL A 288 8.65 32.82 -21.82
CA VAL A 288 8.88 31.81 -22.87
C VAL A 288 10.32 31.91 -23.38
N ALA A 289 11.20 31.08 -22.84
CA ALA A 289 12.48 30.75 -23.46
C ALA A 289 12.50 29.24 -23.77
N GLU A 290 12.98 28.87 -24.96
CA GLU A 290 12.72 27.59 -25.65
C GLU A 290 13.27 26.31 -24.97
N ASN A 291 13.95 26.40 -23.82
CA ASN A 291 14.59 25.25 -23.17
C ASN A 291 14.12 24.98 -21.73
N ARG A 292 12.98 25.52 -21.31
CA ARG A 292 12.46 25.25 -19.96
C ARG A 292 11.68 23.93 -19.88
N PRO A 293 11.74 23.22 -18.74
CA PRO A 293 10.97 21.99 -18.56
C PRO A 293 9.47 22.28 -18.75
N ILE A 294 8.81 21.37 -19.47
CA ILE A 294 7.36 21.34 -19.61
C ILE A 294 6.83 20.47 -18.46
N ARG A 295 5.67 20.85 -17.90
CA ARG A 295 4.99 20.10 -16.84
C ARG A 295 3.51 20.00 -17.09
N GLY A 296 2.88 18.92 -16.65
CA GLY A 296 1.44 18.85 -16.47
C GLY A 296 0.99 19.94 -15.50
N TYR A 297 -0.08 20.67 -15.84
CA TYR A 297 -0.52 21.79 -15.00
C TYR A 297 -0.91 21.36 -13.58
N THR A 298 -1.40 20.13 -13.40
CA THR A 298 -1.74 19.63 -12.08
C THR A 298 -0.50 19.31 -11.29
N THR A 299 0.43 18.52 -11.85
CA THR A 299 1.68 18.20 -11.16
C THR A 299 2.45 19.48 -10.81
N ARG A 300 2.47 20.48 -11.72
CA ARG A 300 3.00 21.82 -11.42
C ARG A 300 2.30 22.46 -10.21
N ALA A 301 0.97 22.47 -10.18
CA ALA A 301 0.21 23.09 -9.09
C ALA A 301 0.44 22.36 -7.75
N ILE A 302 0.56 21.03 -7.77
CA ILE A 302 0.94 20.22 -6.61
C ILE A 302 2.31 20.62 -6.10
N ILE A 303 3.33 20.59 -6.96
CA ILE A 303 4.70 20.98 -6.60
C ILE A 303 4.73 22.38 -6.00
N LYS A 304 4.06 23.34 -6.64
CA LYS A 304 3.94 24.73 -6.14
C LYS A 304 3.29 24.76 -4.75
N ALA A 305 2.16 24.09 -4.57
CA ALA A 305 1.45 24.05 -3.29
C ALA A 305 2.28 23.41 -2.17
N LEU A 306 3.03 22.35 -2.50
CA LEU A 306 4.00 21.72 -1.59
C LEU A 306 5.12 22.72 -1.26
N GLN A 307 5.74 23.38 -2.23
CA GLN A 307 6.82 24.33 -1.97
C GLN A 307 6.39 25.53 -1.12
N GLU A 308 5.15 26.01 -1.29
CA GLU A 308 4.58 27.09 -0.47
C GLU A 308 4.21 26.63 0.95
N SER A 309 4.03 25.33 1.18
CA SER A 309 3.57 24.78 2.46
C SER A 309 4.73 24.13 3.20
N VAL A 310 5.56 24.99 3.80
CA VAL A 310 6.87 24.68 4.39
C VAL A 310 6.81 23.55 5.42
N HIS A 311 5.78 23.49 6.26
CA HIS A 311 5.74 22.53 7.37
C HIS A 311 4.81 21.35 7.11
N ARG A 312 3.56 21.65 6.77
CA ARG A 312 2.49 20.66 6.74
C ARG A 312 1.42 21.08 5.74
N ILE A 313 0.87 20.12 5.00
CA ILE A 313 -0.33 20.34 4.18
C ILE A 313 -1.20 19.08 4.16
N GLN A 314 -2.47 19.25 4.50
CA GLN A 314 -3.48 18.20 4.42
C GLN A 314 -4.00 18.07 2.99
N ILE A 315 -4.50 16.88 2.60
CA ILE A 315 -5.00 16.69 1.23
C ILE A 315 -6.11 17.67 0.83
N PRO A 316 -7.11 18.00 1.68
CA PRO A 316 -8.11 19.00 1.33
C PRO A 316 -7.49 20.37 0.99
N ASP A 317 -6.55 20.85 1.79
CA ASP A 317 -5.86 22.13 1.56
C ASP A 317 -5.01 22.09 0.28
N LEU A 318 -4.35 20.95 0.01
CA LEU A 318 -3.62 20.72 -1.23
C LEU A 318 -4.56 20.81 -2.43
N VAL A 319 -5.72 20.15 -2.37
CA VAL A 319 -6.73 20.19 -3.43
C VAL A 319 -7.22 21.62 -3.66
N ASP A 320 -7.47 22.39 -2.60
CA ASP A 320 -7.90 23.77 -2.72
C ASP A 320 -6.82 24.67 -3.33
N LYS A 321 -5.55 24.50 -2.97
CA LYS A 321 -4.43 25.18 -3.63
C LYS A 321 -4.31 24.81 -5.11
N ILE A 322 -4.48 23.53 -5.48
CA ILE A 322 -4.49 23.10 -6.89
C ILE A 322 -5.64 23.76 -7.65
N LYS A 323 -6.85 23.77 -7.09
CA LYS A 323 -8.02 24.45 -7.68
C LYS A 323 -7.79 25.95 -7.82
N GLN A 324 -6.98 26.55 -6.97
CA GLN A 324 -6.68 27.98 -7.01
C GLN A 324 -5.62 28.36 -8.04
N ASP A 325 -4.82 27.41 -8.53
CA ASP A 325 -3.77 27.65 -9.52
C ASP A 325 -4.34 28.22 -10.84
N SER A 326 -3.70 29.29 -11.33
CA SER A 326 -4.19 30.05 -12.49
C SER A 326 -4.26 29.21 -13.77
N ARG A 327 -3.30 28.28 -13.98
CA ARG A 327 -3.26 27.42 -15.17
C ARG A 327 -4.32 26.32 -15.07
N VAL A 328 -4.56 25.77 -13.87
CA VAL A 328 -5.62 24.79 -13.65
C VAL A 328 -7.00 25.45 -13.88
N LYS A 329 -7.24 26.64 -13.32
CA LYS A 329 -8.48 27.40 -13.50
C LYS A 329 -8.76 27.80 -14.94
N TRP A 330 -7.77 28.37 -15.63
CA TRP A 330 -7.93 28.89 -17.00
C TRP A 330 -8.38 27.79 -17.97
N HIS A 331 -7.94 26.56 -17.74
CA HIS A 331 -8.30 25.41 -18.57
C HIS A 331 -9.50 24.61 -18.04
N GLN A 332 -10.36 25.25 -17.22
CA GLN A 332 -11.66 24.76 -16.73
C GLN A 332 -11.65 23.33 -16.16
N ARG A 333 -10.61 22.99 -15.40
CA ARG A 333 -10.50 21.65 -14.79
C ARG A 333 -11.27 21.62 -13.48
N VAL A 334 -12.28 20.74 -13.38
CA VAL A 334 -12.78 20.34 -12.07
C VAL A 334 -11.78 19.34 -11.49
N VAL A 335 -11.06 19.78 -10.46
CA VAL A 335 -10.24 18.89 -9.64
C VAL A 335 -11.17 18.16 -8.69
N HIS A 336 -11.25 16.85 -8.84
CA HIS A 336 -12.04 15.99 -7.99
C HIS A 336 -11.18 15.42 -6.88
N HIS A 337 -11.74 15.39 -5.68
CA HIS A 337 -11.14 14.75 -4.53
C HIS A 337 -12.16 13.79 -3.92
N LYS A 338 -11.83 12.50 -3.93
CA LYS A 338 -12.54 11.50 -3.12
C LYS A 338 -11.69 11.24 -1.88
N PRO A 339 -12.10 11.69 -0.69
CA PRO A 339 -11.33 11.45 0.52
C PRO A 339 -11.43 9.98 0.94
N ALA A 340 -10.33 9.42 1.42
CA ALA A 340 -10.35 8.22 2.25
C ALA A 340 -10.98 8.52 3.62
N ARG A 341 -11.29 7.48 4.39
CA ARG A 341 -11.71 7.66 5.79
C ARG A 341 -10.59 8.15 6.70
N THR A 342 -9.33 8.02 6.26
CA THR A 342 -8.14 8.39 7.01
C THR A 342 -7.45 9.57 6.37
N GLU A 343 -7.05 10.56 7.20
CA GLU A 343 -6.34 11.75 6.73
C GLU A 343 -4.89 11.42 6.35
N ILE A 344 -4.53 11.79 5.12
CA ILE A 344 -3.15 11.81 4.64
C ILE A 344 -2.63 13.24 4.79
N CYS A 345 -1.41 13.36 5.29
CA CYS A 345 -0.77 14.64 5.48
C CYS A 345 0.64 14.62 4.95
N PHE A 346 1.02 15.64 4.20
CA PHE A 346 2.40 15.86 3.82
C PHE A 346 3.10 16.71 4.89
N GLN A 347 4.13 16.17 5.52
CA GLN A 347 4.96 16.87 6.49
C GLN A 347 6.37 17.07 5.92
N SER A 348 6.89 18.29 5.92
CA SER A 348 8.30 18.50 5.58
C SER A 348 9.15 17.94 6.71
N MET A 349 10.19 17.20 6.35
CA MET A 349 11.29 16.97 7.28
C MET A 349 11.99 18.32 7.45
N ASN A 350 12.34 18.69 8.68
CA ASN A 350 13.13 19.90 8.92
C ASN A 350 14.51 19.69 8.27
N VAL A 351 14.64 20.01 6.99
CA VAL A 351 15.94 20.10 6.34
C VAL A 351 16.53 21.41 6.84
N ALA A 352 17.59 21.33 7.65
CA ALA A 352 18.39 22.50 7.98
C ALA A 352 18.70 23.25 6.66
N PRO A 353 18.59 24.58 6.62
CA PRO A 353 18.86 25.33 5.40
C PRO A 353 20.24 24.91 4.87
N ARG A 354 20.28 24.49 3.60
CA ARG A 354 21.55 24.26 2.92
C ARG A 354 22.14 25.64 2.64
N ASP A 355 23.18 25.99 3.39
CA ASP A 355 24.01 27.18 3.16
C ASP A 355 24.64 27.18 1.77
#